data_AF-A0A7W0ZI54-F1
#
_entry.id   AF-A0A7W0ZI54-F1
#
_cell.length_a   1.000
_cell.length_b   1.000
_cell.length_c   1.000
_cell.angle_alpha   90.00
_cell.angle_beta   90.00
_cell.angle_gamma   90.00
#
_symmetry.space_group_name_H-M   'P 1'
#
loop_
_entity.id
_entity.type
_entity.pdbx_description
1 polymer ?
#
loop_
_entity_poly.entity_id
_entity_poly.type
_entity_poly.pdbx_seq_one_letter_code
_entity_poly.pdbx_strand_id
1 'polypeptide(L)'
;GRQEGAVDDFVLRRGDGTPAYNLAVVVDDADQHIAEVVRGDDLIESTPRQLLLVRLLGLPVPRHAHVPLVLGPDGARLAKRHGAVTLTDLATDGRSAKDAVAWMGRTLGLAQAGERASASDLVERFDPARLRSEPTVLHPDAPAGARG
;
A
#
# COMPACT_ATOMS: atom_id res chain seq x y z
N GLY A 1 -12.97 -7.41 0.33
CA GLY A 1 -14.45 -7.34 0.42
C GLY A 1 -15.02 -6.64 -0.80
N ARG A 2 -16.35 -6.58 -0.93
CA ARG A 2 -17.02 -5.79 -2.00
C ARG A 2 -17.06 -4.32 -1.58
N GLN A 3 -16.52 -3.43 -2.41
CA GLN A 3 -16.59 -1.98 -2.21
C GLN A 3 -17.46 -1.38 -3.32
N GLU A 4 -18.32 -0.43 -2.96
CA GLU A 4 -19.12 0.38 -3.88
C GLU A 4 -18.89 1.86 -3.57
N GLY A 5 -18.90 2.71 -4.59
CA GLY A 5 -18.79 4.14 -4.41
C GLY A 5 -19.49 4.88 -5.54
N ALA A 6 -20.24 5.93 -5.21
CA ALA A 6 -20.86 6.81 -6.18
C ALA A 6 -19.78 7.61 -6.94
N VAL A 7 -19.95 7.73 -8.25
CA VAL A 7 -19.04 8.50 -9.11
C VAL A 7 -19.77 9.73 -9.61
N ASP A 8 -19.35 10.89 -9.11
CA ASP A 8 -19.72 12.20 -9.65
C ASP A 8 -18.73 12.62 -10.75
N ASP A 9 -18.98 13.74 -11.44
CA ASP A 9 -18.09 14.30 -12.45
C ASP A 9 -16.71 14.61 -11.86
N PHE A 10 -15.66 14.28 -12.61
CA PHE A 10 -14.28 14.52 -12.18
C PHE A 10 -13.37 14.92 -13.35
N VAL A 11 -12.33 15.66 -13.01
CA VAL A 11 -11.38 16.21 -13.98
C VAL A 11 -10.58 15.08 -14.63
N LEU A 12 -10.54 15.07 -15.97
CA LEU A 12 -9.69 14.16 -16.77
C LEU A 12 -8.45 14.86 -17.35
N ARG A 13 -8.52 16.17 -17.57
CA ARG A 13 -7.43 17.01 -18.05
C ARG A 13 -7.44 18.33 -17.28
N ARG A 14 -6.30 18.70 -16.71
CA ARG A 14 -6.14 19.94 -15.96
C ARG A 14 -6.03 21.15 -16.91
N GLY A 15 -6.16 22.35 -16.37
CA GLY A 15 -6.13 23.60 -17.16
C GLY A 15 -4.79 23.87 -17.87
N ASP A 16 -3.70 23.28 -17.38
CA ASP A 16 -2.37 23.30 -18.00
C ASP A 16 -2.21 22.27 -19.13
N GLY A 17 -3.26 21.47 -19.39
CA GLY A 17 -3.28 20.44 -20.40
C GLY A 17 -2.80 19.06 -19.92
N THR A 18 -2.29 18.95 -18.69
CA THR A 18 -1.78 17.70 -18.11
C THR A 18 -2.93 16.72 -17.82
N PRO A 19 -2.81 15.42 -18.14
CA PRO A 19 -3.79 14.42 -17.71
C PRO A 19 -3.97 14.41 -16.19
N ALA A 20 -5.21 14.31 -15.73
CA ALA A 20 -5.50 14.12 -14.32
C ALA A 20 -5.17 12.70 -13.89
N TYR A 21 -4.93 12.50 -12.60
CA TYR A 21 -4.48 11.23 -12.01
C TYR A 21 -5.32 10.03 -12.46
N ASN A 22 -6.65 10.12 -12.40
CA ASN A 22 -7.52 9.00 -12.75
C ASN A 22 -7.42 8.58 -14.22
N LEU A 23 -7.21 9.54 -15.14
CA LEU A 23 -7.01 9.23 -16.55
C LEU A 23 -5.63 8.63 -16.80
N ALA A 24 -4.59 9.26 -16.24
CA ALA A 24 -3.21 8.80 -16.40
C ALA A 24 -3.04 7.35 -15.92
N VAL A 25 -3.45 7.04 -14.69
CA VAL A 25 -3.35 5.68 -14.12
C VAL A 25 -4.07 4.65 -14.98
N VAL A 26 -5.30 4.92 -15.42
CA VAL A 26 -6.08 3.96 -16.20
C VAL A 26 -5.46 3.66 -17.55
N VAL A 27 -4.94 4.70 -18.22
CA VAL A 27 -4.30 4.54 -19.54
C VAL A 27 -2.96 3.83 -19.40
N ASP A 28 -2.13 4.24 -18.43
CA ASP A 28 -0.81 3.66 -18.20
C ASP A 28 -0.91 2.19 -17.76
N ASP A 29 -1.81 1.85 -16.84
CA ASP A 29 -2.03 0.46 -16.39
C ASP A 29 -2.46 -0.43 -17.56
N ALA A 30 -3.30 0.07 -18.47
CA ALA A 30 -3.76 -0.68 -19.63
C ALA A 30 -2.67 -0.87 -20.69
N ASP A 31 -1.90 0.18 -20.97
CA ASP A 31 -0.75 0.15 -21.90
C ASP A 31 0.33 -0.82 -21.42
N GLN A 32 0.56 -0.87 -20.10
CA GLN A 32 1.52 -1.78 -19.46
C GLN A 32 0.96 -3.18 -19.18
N HIS A 33 -0.30 -3.44 -19.55
CA HIS A 33 -0.98 -4.72 -19.34
C HIS A 33 -1.03 -5.16 -17.86
N ILE A 34 -1.22 -4.21 -16.95
CA ILE A 34 -1.37 -4.48 -15.52
C ILE A 34 -2.67 -5.24 -15.27
N ALA A 35 -2.55 -6.48 -14.81
CA ALA A 35 -3.69 -7.34 -14.47
C ALA A 35 -4.11 -7.23 -12.99
N GLU A 36 -3.16 -6.89 -12.10
CA GLU A 36 -3.37 -6.81 -10.66
C GLU A 36 -2.73 -5.54 -10.08
N VAL A 37 -3.56 -4.70 -9.45
CA VAL A 37 -3.14 -3.45 -8.82
C VAL A 37 -3.14 -3.65 -7.30
N VAL A 38 -1.95 -3.58 -6.69
CA VAL A 38 -1.77 -3.65 -5.23
C VAL A 38 -1.31 -2.29 -4.72
N ARG A 39 -2.08 -1.66 -3.83
CA ARG A 39 -1.82 -0.30 -3.32
C ARG A 39 -2.41 -0.07 -1.93
N GLY A 40 -2.11 1.07 -1.32
CA GLY A 40 -2.67 1.46 -0.03
C GLY A 40 -4.19 1.67 -0.09
N ASP A 41 -4.89 1.39 1.01
CA ASP A 41 -6.34 1.59 1.15
C ASP A 41 -6.78 3.06 1.15
N ASP A 42 -5.85 4.00 1.31
CA ASP A 42 -6.08 5.43 1.09
C ASP A 42 -6.54 5.77 -0.33
N LEU A 43 -6.30 4.89 -1.29
CA LEU A 43 -6.71 5.05 -2.69
C LEU A 43 -8.02 4.33 -3.02
N ILE A 44 -8.68 3.68 -2.06
CA ILE A 44 -9.88 2.86 -2.31
C ILE A 44 -10.99 3.67 -3.00
N GLU A 45 -11.19 4.93 -2.58
CA GLU A 45 -12.21 5.85 -3.11
C GLU A 45 -11.94 6.29 -4.56
N SER A 46 -10.71 6.13 -5.06
CA SER A 46 -10.41 6.39 -6.48
C SER A 46 -10.83 5.24 -7.39
N THR A 47 -10.95 4.02 -6.84
CA THR A 47 -11.19 2.80 -7.59
C THR A 47 -12.49 2.82 -8.41
N PRO A 48 -13.66 3.26 -7.86
CA PRO A 48 -14.88 3.34 -8.66
C PRO A 48 -14.76 4.25 -9.89
N ARG A 49 -14.06 5.40 -9.75
CA ARG A 49 -13.82 6.34 -10.86
C ARG A 49 -12.93 5.73 -11.93
N GLN A 50 -11.86 5.05 -11.51
CA GLN A 50 -10.95 4.36 -12.43
C GLN A 50 -11.63 3.21 -13.16
N LEU A 51 -12.43 2.40 -12.45
CA LEU A 51 -13.22 1.32 -13.06
C LEU A 51 -14.27 1.85 -14.05
N LEU A 52 -14.88 3.01 -13.79
CA LEU A 52 -15.76 3.66 -14.75
C LEU A 52 -15.01 4.03 -16.04
N LEU A 53 -13.85 4.66 -15.93
CA LEU A 53 -13.02 5.01 -17.10
C LEU A 53 -12.59 3.76 -17.88
N VAL A 54 -12.08 2.74 -17.20
CA VAL A 54 -11.70 1.46 -17.82
C VAL A 54 -12.85 0.93 -18.67
N ARG A 55 -14.07 0.92 -18.14
CA ARG A 55 -15.27 0.45 -18.87
C ARG A 55 -15.62 1.35 -20.06
N LEU A 56 -15.60 2.67 -19.88
CA LEU A 56 -15.93 3.63 -20.94
C LEU A 56 -14.93 3.59 -22.10
N LEU A 57 -13.66 3.31 -21.80
CA LEU A 57 -12.59 3.19 -22.79
C LEU A 57 -12.48 1.78 -23.40
N GLY A 58 -13.30 0.82 -22.96
CA GLY A 58 -13.25 -0.56 -23.44
C GLY A 58 -11.97 -1.30 -23.05
N LEU A 59 -11.33 -0.92 -21.95
CA LEU A 59 -10.07 -1.48 -21.48
C LEU A 59 -10.29 -2.73 -20.59
N PRO A 60 -9.29 -3.62 -20.47
CA PRO A 60 -9.34 -4.74 -19.53
C PRO A 60 -9.47 -4.25 -18.08
N VAL A 61 -10.30 -4.93 -17.29
CA VAL A 61 -10.52 -4.58 -15.88
C VAL A 61 -9.50 -5.30 -14.99
N PRO A 62 -8.61 -4.57 -14.27
CA PRO A 62 -7.65 -5.20 -13.37
C PRO A 62 -8.30 -5.62 -12.04
N ARG A 63 -7.72 -6.64 -11.42
CA ARG A 63 -8.02 -7.02 -10.03
C ARG A 63 -7.33 -6.04 -9.09
N HIS A 64 -7.98 -5.71 -7.98
CA HIS A 64 -7.42 -4.75 -7.03
C HIS A 64 -7.26 -5.39 -5.64
N ALA A 65 -6.14 -5.12 -4.99
CA ALA A 65 -5.90 -5.36 -3.58
C ALA A 65 -5.51 -4.06 -2.89
N HIS A 66 -6.25 -3.69 -1.85
CA HIS A 66 -5.98 -2.50 -1.04
C HIS A 66 -5.43 -2.94 0.31
N VAL A 67 -4.20 -2.52 0.61
CA VAL A 67 -3.46 -2.90 1.81
C VAL A 67 -3.63 -1.81 2.87
N PRO A 68 -3.98 -2.14 4.12
CA PRO A 68 -4.12 -1.16 5.19
C PRO A 68 -2.85 -0.33 5.39
N LEU A 69 -3.03 0.98 5.61
CA LEU A 69 -1.91 1.84 5.96
C LEU A 69 -1.29 1.46 7.32
N VAL A 70 0.00 1.77 7.44
CA VAL A 70 0.68 1.78 8.74
C VAL A 70 0.30 3.07 9.46
N LEU A 71 -0.08 2.95 10.74
CA LEU A 71 -0.47 4.07 11.59
C LEU A 71 0.65 4.39 12.60
N GLY A 72 0.72 5.65 13.02
CA GLY A 72 1.49 6.06 14.18
C GLY A 72 0.75 5.77 15.50
N PRO A 73 1.40 5.99 16.65
CA PRO A 73 0.78 5.79 17.97
C PRO A 73 -0.44 6.68 18.24
N ASP A 74 -0.56 7.77 17.49
CA ASP A 74 -1.68 8.71 17.51
C ASP A 74 -2.89 8.23 16.67
N GLY A 75 -2.79 7.07 16.02
CA GLY A 75 -3.81 6.51 15.14
C GLY A 75 -3.87 7.15 13.75
N ALA A 76 -3.03 8.16 13.47
CA ALA A 76 -2.96 8.78 12.16
C ALA A 76 -2.01 8.01 11.23
N ARG A 77 -2.13 8.21 9.91
CA ARG A 77 -1.19 7.64 8.93
C ARG A 77 0.25 7.96 9.31
N LEU A 78 1.10 6.93 9.30
CA LEU A 78 2.53 7.05 9.59
C LEU A 78 3.18 8.07 8.65
N ALA A 79 4.03 8.91 9.23
CA ALA A 79 4.64 10.08 8.60
C ALA A 79 5.88 10.51 9.41
N LYS A 80 6.72 11.37 8.83
CA LYS A 80 7.99 11.83 9.45
C LYS A 80 7.83 12.47 10.84
N ARG A 81 6.66 13.04 11.14
CA ARG A 81 6.38 13.64 12.46
C ARG A 81 6.44 12.62 13.61
N HIS A 82 6.34 11.32 13.32
CA HIS A 82 6.43 10.28 14.33
C HIS A 82 7.87 9.79 14.56
N GLY A 83 8.88 10.34 13.88
CA GLY A 83 10.28 9.96 14.05
C GLY A 83 10.87 9.25 12.83
N ALA A 84 11.82 8.34 13.05
CA ALA A 84 12.54 7.62 12.01
C ALA A 84 11.63 6.63 11.27
N VAL A 85 11.11 7.04 10.13
CA VAL A 85 10.15 6.26 9.32
C VAL A 85 10.62 5.99 7.89
N THR A 86 11.70 6.65 7.45
CA THR A 86 12.33 6.33 6.16
C THR A 86 13.46 5.32 6.33
N LEU A 87 13.81 4.58 5.28
CA LEU A 87 14.95 3.65 5.33
C LEU A 87 16.26 4.35 5.72
N THR A 88 16.44 5.61 5.32
CA THR A 88 17.61 6.42 5.70
C THR A 88 17.62 6.76 7.18
N ASP A 89 16.47 7.15 7.74
CA ASP A 89 16.37 7.43 9.18
C ASP A 89 16.61 6.14 9.98
N LEU A 90 15.98 5.03 9.56
CA LEU A 90 16.17 3.71 10.17
C LEU A 90 17.65 3.29 10.17
N ALA A 91 18.36 3.51 9.06
CA ALA A 91 19.79 3.22 8.95
C ALA A 91 20.64 4.07 9.91
N THR A 92 20.25 5.33 10.12
CA THR A 92 20.92 6.23 11.08
C THR A 92 20.78 5.72 12.53
N ASP A 93 19.67 5.04 12.82
CA ASP A 93 19.44 4.35 14.11
C ASP A 93 20.05 2.93 14.17
N GLY A 94 20.84 2.53 13.18
CA GLY A 94 21.46 1.21 13.12
C GLY A 94 20.53 0.07 12.67
N ARG A 95 19.33 0.38 12.14
CA ARG A 95 18.40 -0.61 11.58
C ARG A 95 18.66 -0.80 10.09
N SER A 96 18.83 -2.05 9.68
CA SER A 96 19.10 -2.40 8.29
C SER A 96 17.82 -2.51 7.44
N ALA A 97 17.96 -2.49 6.12
CA ALA A 97 16.86 -2.82 5.21
C ALA A 97 16.29 -4.24 5.45
N LYS A 98 17.12 -5.18 5.93
CA LYS A 98 16.66 -6.52 6.31
C LYS A 98 15.75 -6.49 7.54
N ASP A 99 16.00 -5.59 8.49
CA ASP A 99 15.13 -5.41 9.65
C ASP A 99 13.78 -4.83 9.23
N ALA A 100 13.76 -3.92 8.24
CA ALA A 100 12.52 -3.42 7.65
C ALA A 100 11.73 -4.53 6.93
N VAL A 101 12.39 -5.38 6.15
CA VAL A 101 11.75 -6.54 5.49
C VAL A 101 11.18 -7.52 6.52
N ALA A 102 11.96 -7.88 7.54
CA ALA A 102 11.49 -8.76 8.60
C ALA A 102 10.28 -8.15 9.34
N TRP A 103 10.30 -6.83 9.58
CA TRP A 103 9.17 -6.13 10.17
C TRP A 103 7.93 -6.19 9.27
N MET A 104 8.04 -5.86 7.98
CA MET A 104 6.93 -5.97 7.02
C MET A 104 6.37 -7.39 6.93
N GLY A 105 7.24 -8.41 6.94
CA GLY A 105 6.82 -9.81 6.98
C GLY A 105 5.90 -10.12 8.17
N ARG A 106 6.22 -9.60 9.36
CA ARG A 106 5.38 -9.76 10.55
C ARG A 106 4.07 -8.99 10.45
N THR A 107 4.10 -7.74 9.98
CA THR A 107 2.88 -6.92 9.89
C THR A 107 1.88 -7.49 8.89
N LEU A 108 2.37 -8.14 7.83
CA LEU A 108 1.57 -8.83 6.83
C LEU A 108 1.11 -10.25 7.25
N GLY A 109 1.55 -10.74 8.42
CA GLY A 109 1.22 -12.10 8.90
C GLY A 109 2.02 -13.23 8.22
N LEU A 110 3.11 -12.90 7.53
CA LEU A 110 3.97 -13.83 6.79
C LEU A 110 5.20 -14.32 7.59
N ALA A 111 5.44 -13.73 8.76
CA ALA A 111 6.54 -14.08 9.65
C ALA A 111 6.09 -14.02 11.12
N GLN A 112 6.71 -14.85 11.96
CA GLN A 112 6.43 -14.91 13.40
C GLN A 112 7.11 -13.78 14.18
N ALA A 113 6.61 -13.50 15.39
CA ALA A 113 7.26 -12.55 16.30
C ALA A 113 8.71 -12.97 16.59
N GLY A 114 9.65 -12.02 16.44
CA GLY A 114 11.09 -12.28 16.62
C GLY A 114 11.78 -12.95 15.43
N GLU A 115 11.03 -13.40 14.42
CA GLU A 115 11.60 -13.96 13.20
C GLU A 115 12.23 -12.85 12.32
N ARG A 116 13.42 -13.14 11.78
CA ARG A 116 14.11 -12.31 10.80
C ARG A 116 13.98 -12.91 9.39
N ALA A 117 12.73 -13.00 8.91
CA ALA A 117 12.44 -13.52 7.57
C ALA A 117 13.10 -12.64 6.49
N SER A 118 13.72 -13.29 5.51
CA SER A 118 14.24 -12.65 4.30
C SER A 118 13.13 -12.41 3.28
N ALA A 119 13.40 -11.60 2.25
CA ALA A 119 12.45 -11.44 1.15
C ALA A 119 12.13 -12.77 0.45
N SER A 120 13.11 -13.69 0.34
CA SER A 120 12.89 -15.02 -0.23
C SER A 120 11.91 -15.84 0.60
N ASP A 121 12.07 -15.84 1.93
CA ASP A 121 11.15 -16.53 2.84
C ASP A 121 9.72 -15.98 2.70
N LEU A 122 9.58 -14.66 2.56
CA LEU A 122 8.27 -14.03 2.41
C LEU A 122 7.60 -14.39 1.07
N VAL A 123 8.38 -14.47 -0.02
CA VAL A 123 7.88 -14.91 -1.33
C VAL A 123 7.38 -16.35 -1.27
N GLU A 124 8.11 -17.26 -0.63
CA GLU A 124 7.71 -18.66 -0.48
C GLU A 124 6.42 -18.85 0.33
N ARG A 125 6.15 -17.92 1.26
CA ARG A 125 4.99 -17.96 2.16
C ARG A 125 3.81 -17.12 1.69
N PHE A 126 3.97 -16.35 0.63
CA PHE A 126 2.99 -15.35 0.23
C PHE A 126 1.68 -16.01 -0.19
N ASP A 127 0.61 -15.70 0.54
CA ASP A 127 -0.76 -16.05 0.18
C ASP A 127 -1.64 -14.79 0.33
N PRO A 128 -2.11 -14.20 -0.78
CA PRO A 128 -2.89 -12.97 -0.73
C PRO A 128 -4.21 -13.13 0.05
N ALA A 129 -4.75 -14.36 0.16
CA ALA A 129 -5.96 -14.62 0.92
C ALA A 129 -5.74 -14.58 2.45
N ARG A 130 -4.48 -14.62 2.89
CA ARG A 130 -4.09 -14.60 4.32
C ARG A 130 -3.53 -13.25 4.77
N LEU A 131 -3.44 -12.27 3.87
CA LEU A 131 -2.98 -10.94 4.23
C LEU A 131 -3.96 -10.29 5.20
N ARG A 132 -3.41 -9.60 6.20
CA ARG A 132 -4.18 -8.92 7.23
C ARG A 132 -4.95 -7.74 6.64
N SER A 133 -6.18 -7.56 7.10
CA SER A 133 -7.07 -6.45 6.75
C SER A 133 -7.02 -5.29 7.75
N GLU A 134 -6.37 -5.46 8.89
CA GLU A 134 -6.28 -4.45 9.92
C GLU A 134 -5.00 -3.61 9.75
N PRO A 135 -5.08 -2.28 9.97
CA PRO A 135 -3.90 -1.44 10.07
C PRO A 135 -2.94 -1.94 11.14
N THR A 136 -1.64 -1.77 10.89
CA THR A 136 -0.61 -2.00 11.92
C THR A 136 -0.16 -0.66 12.49
N VAL A 137 -0.08 -0.57 13.82
CA VAL A 137 0.48 0.59 14.51
C VAL A 137 1.99 0.39 14.68
N LEU A 138 2.78 1.36 14.19
CA LEU A 138 4.21 1.41 14.43
C LEU A 138 4.50 2.34 15.60
N HIS A 139 5.26 1.82 16.58
CA HIS A 139 5.85 2.60 17.67
C HIS A 139 7.35 2.79 17.40
N PRO A 140 7.75 3.93 16.79
CA PRO A 140 9.12 4.13 16.29
C PRO A 140 10.19 4.21 17.40
N ASP A 141 9.81 4.64 18.61
CA ASP A 141 10.69 4.75 19.78
C ASP A 141 10.75 3.47 20.64
N ALA A 142 10.02 2.42 20.26
CA ALA A 142 10.03 1.18 21.00
C ALA A 142 11.36 0.43 20.73
N PRO A 143 12.09 -0.01 21.77
CA PRO A 143 13.35 -0.74 21.57
C PRO A 143 13.09 -1.99 20.73
N ALA A 144 14.06 -2.36 19.88
CA ALA A 144 13.97 -3.53 19.01
C ALA A 144 13.64 -4.79 19.85
N GLY A 145 12.39 -5.22 19.85
CA GLY A 145 11.89 -6.34 20.67
C GLY A 145 10.74 -6.02 21.63
N ALA A 146 10.30 -4.77 21.74
CA ALA A 146 9.07 -4.44 22.46
C ALA A 146 7.86 -4.99 21.68
N ARG A 147 7.17 -5.94 22.31
CA ARG A 147 6.01 -6.65 21.77
C ARG A 147 4.87 -5.64 21.53
N GLY A 148 4.32 -5.63 20.31
CA GLY A 148 3.00 -5.08 19.98
C GLY A 148 2.00 -6.20 19.83
#